data_AF-A0A8G1H683-F1
#
_entry.id   AF-A0A8G1H683-F1
#
_cell.length_a   1.000
_cell.length_b   1.000
_cell.length_c   1.000
_cell.angle_alpha   90.00
_cell.angle_beta   90.00
_cell.angle_gamma   90.00
#
_symmetry.space_group_name_H-M   'P 1'
#
loop_
_entity.id
_entity.type
_entity.pdbx_description
1 polymer ?
#
loop_
_entity_poly.entity_id
_entity_poly.type
_entity_poly.pdbx_seq_one_letter_code
_entity_poly.pdbx_strand_id
1 'polypeptide(L)'
;MTQGSEQSQIEPDSETDYLDSPVHMFRPSTSFMRDHLKTIWGLFAIWLVVTFGPVTATWVATDTMTNIYVLEFQLHYFLTAIGSPVGALVLCGVYAWRRDQLDAKYNVAHSSETEDTTTQSAVTDGGDQL
;
A
#
# COMPACT_ATOMS: atom_id res chain seq x y z
N MET A 1 36.95 -57.56 -4.90
CA MET A 1 36.94 -56.66 -6.07
C MET A 1 35.78 -55.70 -5.89
N THR A 2 36.15 -54.43 -5.79
CA THR A 2 35.34 -53.22 -5.60
C THR A 2 34.69 -52.79 -6.93
N GLN A 3 33.73 -51.85 -6.86
CA GLN A 3 33.06 -51.07 -7.93
C GLN A 3 31.63 -51.56 -8.24
N GLY A 4 30.58 -50.74 -8.30
CA GLY A 4 30.50 -49.28 -8.43
C GLY A 4 29.42 -48.64 -7.56
N SER A 5 29.78 -47.46 -7.10
CA SER A 5 29.01 -46.45 -6.40
C SER A 5 28.08 -45.68 -7.35
N GLU A 6 26.79 -45.65 -7.05
CA GLU A 6 25.93 -44.50 -7.37
C GLU A 6 25.49 -43.87 -6.04
N GLN A 7 26.34 -42.99 -5.52
CA GLN A 7 25.93 -42.01 -4.53
C GLN A 7 25.10 -40.97 -5.28
N SER A 8 23.77 -41.06 -5.17
CA SER A 8 22.94 -39.87 -5.33
C SER A 8 23.24 -38.99 -4.13
N GLN A 9 24.12 -38.00 -4.33
CA GLN A 9 24.31 -36.93 -3.36
C GLN A 9 23.02 -36.11 -3.35
N ILE A 10 22.16 -36.39 -2.37
CA ILE A 10 21.17 -35.43 -1.92
C ILE A 10 21.97 -34.47 -1.05
N GLU A 11 22.38 -33.35 -1.67
CA GLU A 11 22.78 -32.15 -0.94
C GLU A 11 21.66 -31.85 0.07
N PRO A 12 21.97 -31.57 1.34
CA PRO A 12 20.95 -31.09 2.27
C PRO A 12 20.55 -29.70 1.81
N ASP A 13 19.56 -29.65 0.92
CA ASP A 13 18.76 -28.46 0.66
C ASP A 13 18.25 -28.05 2.04
N SER A 14 18.85 -26.98 2.57
CA SER A 14 18.41 -26.37 3.82
C SER A 14 17.08 -25.71 3.51
N GLU A 15 16.05 -26.55 3.42
CA GLU A 15 14.64 -26.23 3.43
C GLU A 15 14.38 -25.55 4.77
N THR A 16 14.64 -24.25 4.81
CA THR A 16 14.15 -23.41 5.89
C THR A 16 12.63 -23.47 5.79
N ASP A 17 12.05 -24.33 6.62
CA ASP A 17 10.62 -24.48 6.79
C ASP A 17 10.04 -23.14 7.30
N TYR A 18 9.48 -22.36 6.39
CA TYR A 18 8.82 -21.08 6.69
C TYR A 18 7.45 -21.27 7.35
N LEU A 19 6.97 -22.50 7.50
CA LEU A 19 5.67 -22.80 8.12
C LEU A 19 5.78 -23.08 9.63
N ASP A 20 6.97 -23.43 10.12
CA ASP A 20 7.19 -23.79 11.54
C ASP A 20 7.94 -22.70 12.34
N SER A 21 8.35 -21.61 11.69
CA SER A 21 8.89 -20.45 12.39
C SER A 21 7.76 -19.56 12.92
N PRO A 22 7.62 -19.34 14.24
CA PRO A 22 6.58 -18.47 14.79
C PRO A 22 6.77 -17.05 14.25
N VAL A 23 5.91 -16.67 13.29
CA VAL A 23 5.85 -15.31 12.75
C VAL A 23 5.35 -14.40 13.87
N HIS A 24 6.29 -13.76 14.56
CA HIS A 24 5.97 -12.70 15.50
C HIS A 24 5.46 -11.46 14.75
N MET A 25 4.15 -11.41 14.46
CA MET A 25 3.49 -10.26 13.81
C MET A 25 3.75 -8.93 14.54
N PHE A 26 4.01 -8.96 15.84
CA PHE A 26 4.24 -7.79 16.68
C PHE A 26 5.72 -7.38 16.83
N ARG A 27 6.66 -8.12 16.24
CA ARG A 27 8.09 -7.76 16.19
C ARG A 27 8.62 -7.93 14.77
N PRO A 28 8.47 -6.92 13.89
CA PRO A 28 9.08 -6.96 12.56
C PRO A 28 10.60 -7.02 12.69
N SER A 29 11.20 -8.19 12.46
CA SER A 29 12.64 -8.43 12.64
C SER A 29 13.47 -8.15 11.38
N THR A 30 12.86 -7.83 10.24
CA THR A 30 13.57 -7.53 8.99
C THR A 30 13.49 -6.04 8.62
N SER A 31 14.60 -5.49 8.09
CA SER A 31 14.69 -4.09 7.65
C SER A 31 13.64 -3.72 6.59
N PHE A 32 13.29 -4.68 5.72
CA PHE A 32 12.30 -4.51 4.66
C PHE A 32 10.91 -4.14 5.20
N MET A 33 10.43 -4.87 6.22
CA MET A 33 9.09 -4.65 6.76
C MET A 33 8.97 -3.30 7.49
N ARG A 34 10.05 -2.83 8.12
CA ARG A 34 10.10 -1.50 8.75
C ARG A 34 10.05 -0.38 7.72
N ASP A 35 10.76 -0.52 6.61
CA ASP A 35 10.79 0.49 5.54
C ASP A 35 9.47 0.55 4.77
N HIS A 36 8.83 -0.61 4.53
CA HIS A 36 7.50 -0.69 3.94
C HIS A 36 6.44 -0.05 4.85
N LEU A 37 6.43 -0.40 6.14
CA LEU A 37 5.48 0.19 7.10
C LEU A 37 5.68 1.71 7.23
N LYS A 38 6.93 2.19 7.24
CA LYS A 38 7.23 3.63 7.27
C LYS A 38 6.74 4.36 6.01
N THR A 39 6.76 3.68 4.86
CA THR A 39 6.18 4.20 3.62
C THR A 39 4.68 4.32 3.73
N ILE A 40 3.96 3.25 4.13
CA ILE A 40 2.50 3.28 4.33
C ILE A 40 2.12 4.37 5.33
N TRP A 41 2.81 4.44 6.47
CA TRP A 41 2.50 5.43 7.50
C TRP A 41 2.76 6.86 7.03
N GLY A 42 3.81 7.07 6.23
CA GLY A 42 4.07 8.36 5.60
C GLY A 42 2.94 8.77 4.64
N LEU A 43 2.48 7.86 3.79
CA LEU A 43 1.36 8.11 2.89
C LEU A 43 0.06 8.36 3.66
N PHE A 44 -0.19 7.59 4.71
CA PHE A 44 -1.34 7.80 5.60
C PHE A 44 -1.32 9.18 6.26
N ALA A 45 -0.16 9.62 6.77
CA ALA A 45 -0.03 10.95 7.36
C ALA A 45 -0.30 12.06 6.33
N ILE A 46 0.22 11.93 5.11
CA ILE A 46 -0.04 12.88 4.02
C ILE A 46 -1.53 12.88 3.66
N TRP A 47 -2.14 11.70 3.54
CA TRP A 47 -3.58 11.57 3.27
C TRP A 47 -4.43 12.26 4.34
N LEU A 48 -4.07 12.09 5.61
CA LEU A 48 -4.75 12.72 6.74
C LEU A 48 -4.63 14.24 6.63
N VAL A 49 -3.44 14.77 6.33
CA VAL A 49 -3.24 16.22 6.13
C VAL A 49 -4.04 16.73 4.93
N VAL A 50 -4.11 16.00 3.82
CA VAL A 50 -4.89 16.45 2.64
C VAL A 50 -6.39 16.40 2.91
N THR A 51 -6.86 15.38 3.61
CA THR A 51 -8.29 15.16 3.88
C THR A 51 -8.82 16.05 5.00
N PHE A 52 -8.09 16.14 6.11
CA PHE A 52 -8.48 16.94 7.27
C PHE A 52 -7.90 18.36 7.24
N GLY A 53 -6.90 18.63 6.40
CA GLY A 53 -6.28 19.94 6.25
C GLY A 53 -7.25 21.07 6.02
N PRO A 54 -8.25 20.96 5.12
CA PRO A 54 -9.25 21.99 4.94
C PRO A 54 -10.06 22.29 6.21
N VAL A 55 -10.43 21.24 6.97
CA VAL A 55 -11.18 21.37 8.22
C VAL A 55 -10.32 22.04 9.30
N THR A 56 -9.07 21.58 9.46
CA THR A 56 -8.13 22.16 10.43
C THR A 56 -7.77 23.59 10.07
N ALA A 57 -7.57 23.89 8.79
CA ALA A 57 -7.28 25.24 8.32
C ALA A 57 -8.48 26.19 8.50
N THR A 58 -9.72 25.69 8.39
CA THR A 58 -10.92 26.50 8.68
C THR A 58 -10.95 26.90 10.16
N TRP A 59 -10.46 26.06 11.07
CA TRP A 59 -10.39 26.37 12.50
C TRP A 59 -9.31 27.43 12.82
N VAL A 60 -8.15 27.39 12.15
CA VAL A 60 -7.05 28.35 12.40
C VAL A 60 -7.25 29.67 11.65
N ALA A 61 -7.83 29.62 10.45
CA ALA A 61 -7.87 30.72 9.49
C ALA A 61 -9.27 30.86 8.87
N THR A 62 -10.29 30.96 9.74
CA THR A 62 -11.70 31.00 9.34
C THR A 62 -11.98 32.11 8.33
N ASP A 63 -11.57 33.34 8.60
CA ASP A 63 -11.85 34.48 7.72
C ASP A 63 -11.32 34.28 6.30
N THR A 64 -10.09 33.77 6.15
CA THR A 64 -9.55 33.48 4.81
C THR A 64 -10.28 32.34 4.11
N MET A 65 -10.70 31.30 4.84
CA MET A 65 -11.36 30.14 4.23
C MET A 65 -12.84 30.36 3.88
N THR A 66 -13.50 31.34 4.49
CA THR A 66 -14.92 31.66 4.24
C THR A 66 -15.10 32.85 3.30
N ASN A 67 -14.17 33.82 3.28
CA ASN A 67 -14.28 35.00 2.41
C ASN A 67 -13.70 34.79 1.00
N ILE A 68 -12.88 33.77 0.77
CA ILE A 68 -12.37 33.44 -0.56
C ILE A 68 -13.35 32.51 -1.25
N TYR A 69 -13.85 32.93 -2.42
CA TYR A 69 -14.77 32.17 -3.25
C TYR A 69 -14.07 31.67 -4.50
N VAL A 70 -14.24 30.38 -4.79
CA VAL A 70 -13.75 29.69 -5.99
C VAL A 70 -14.95 29.03 -6.67
N LEU A 71 -15.22 29.40 -7.94
CA LEU A 71 -16.38 28.89 -8.70
C LEU A 71 -17.71 29.06 -7.94
N GLU A 72 -17.89 30.17 -7.23
CA GLU A 72 -19.03 30.48 -6.35
C GLU A 72 -19.12 29.66 -5.03
N PHE A 73 -18.18 28.76 -4.77
CA PHE A 73 -18.09 28.00 -3.53
C PHE A 73 -17.03 28.57 -2.58
N GLN A 74 -17.25 28.46 -1.27
CA GLN A 74 -16.24 28.87 -0.29
C GLN A 74 -15.00 27.97 -0.39
N LEU A 75 -13.82 28.55 -0.19
CA LEU A 75 -12.53 27.91 -0.47
C LEU A 75 -12.38 26.53 0.20
N HIS A 76 -12.82 26.38 1.44
CA HIS A 76 -12.72 25.10 2.16
C HIS A 76 -13.57 23.98 1.55
N TYR A 77 -14.75 24.29 1.01
CA TYR A 77 -15.57 23.30 0.30
C TYR A 77 -14.88 22.84 -0.98
N PHE A 78 -14.33 23.78 -1.75
CA PHE A 78 -13.57 23.46 -2.96
C PHE A 78 -12.34 22.60 -2.66
N LEU A 79 -11.56 22.98 -1.64
CA LEU A 79 -10.35 22.28 -1.24
C LEU A 79 -10.63 20.85 -0.74
N THR A 80 -11.75 20.65 -0.03
CA THR A 80 -12.16 19.32 0.43
C THR A 80 -12.69 18.46 -0.74
N ALA A 81 -13.54 19.05 -1.59
CA ALA A 81 -14.18 18.35 -2.70
C ALA A 81 -13.19 17.87 -3.76
N ILE A 82 -12.14 18.64 -4.05
CA ILE A 82 -11.12 18.29 -5.05
C ILE A 82 -9.88 17.71 -4.39
N GLY A 83 -9.44 18.28 -3.26
CA GLY A 83 -8.20 17.89 -2.61
C GLY A 83 -8.21 16.43 -2.16
N SER A 84 -9.34 15.91 -1.65
CA SER A 84 -9.41 14.51 -1.23
C SER A 84 -9.33 13.53 -2.40
N PRO A 85 -10.15 13.62 -3.46
CA PRO A 85 -10.02 12.74 -4.63
C PRO A 85 -8.67 12.87 -5.35
N VAL A 86 -8.19 14.10 -5.60
CA VAL A 86 -6.91 14.33 -6.29
C VAL A 86 -5.75 13.85 -5.42
N GLY A 87 -5.81 14.11 -4.11
CA GLY A 87 -4.83 13.62 -3.14
C GLY A 87 -4.74 12.11 -3.14
N ALA A 88 -5.87 11.40 -3.15
CA ALA A 88 -5.88 9.94 -3.26
C ALA A 88 -5.19 9.45 -4.53
N LEU A 89 -5.51 10.04 -5.70
CA LEU A 89 -4.88 9.67 -6.97
C LEU A 89 -3.36 9.89 -6.97
N VAL A 90 -2.92 11.05 -6.46
CA VAL A 90 -1.48 11.35 -6.34
C VAL A 90 -0.80 10.35 -5.39
N LEU A 91 -1.44 10.03 -4.26
CA LEU A 91 -0.89 9.07 -3.30
C LEU A 91 -0.79 7.66 -3.89
N CYS A 92 -1.77 7.23 -4.68
CA CYS A 92 -1.70 5.96 -5.40
C CYS A 92 -0.50 5.92 -6.35
N GLY A 93 -0.29 6.98 -7.14
CA GLY A 93 0.87 7.07 -8.03
C GLY A 93 2.21 7.08 -7.28
N VAL A 94 2.30 7.87 -6.20
CA VAL A 94 3.51 7.92 -5.35
C VAL A 94 3.76 6.58 -4.67
N TYR A 95 2.71 5.87 -4.24
CA TYR A 95 2.82 4.55 -3.65
C TYR A 95 3.41 3.54 -4.65
N ALA A 96 2.87 3.48 -5.86
CA ALA A 96 3.37 2.57 -6.90
C ALA A 96 4.87 2.80 -7.15
N TRP A 97 5.29 4.06 -7.31
CA TRP A 97 6.71 4.38 -7.52
C TRP A 97 7.59 4.09 -6.31
N ARG A 98 7.09 4.30 -5.09
CA ARG A 98 7.83 3.99 -3.85
C ARG A 98 7.95 2.48 -3.63
N ARG A 99 6.93 1.70 -4.00
CA ARG A 99 6.92 0.25 -3.95
C ARG A 99 7.98 -0.32 -4.90
N ASP A 100 7.97 0.11 -6.16
CA ASP A 100 8.92 -0.37 -7.17
C ASP A 100 10.39 -0.07 -6.80
N GLN A 101 10.64 1.08 -6.15
CA GLN A 101 11.98 1.41 -5.61
C GLN A 101 12.39 0.52 -4.44
N LEU A 102 11.43 0.09 -3.61
CA LEU A 102 11.68 -0.81 -2.51
C LEU A 102 12.06 -2.20 -3.04
N ASP A 103 11.34 -2.69 -4.05
CA ASP A 103 11.59 -3.99 -4.68
C ASP A 103 12.99 -4.02 -5.35
N ALA A 104 13.37 -2.94 -6.04
CA ALA A 104 14.69 -2.80 -6.64
C ALA A 104 15.85 -2.79 -5.61
N LYS A 105 15.62 -2.23 -4.42
CA LYS A 105 16.65 -2.10 -3.37
C LYS A 105 16.95 -3.43 -2.68
N TYR A 106 15.97 -4.34 -2.62
CA TYR A 106 16.11 -5.62 -1.92
C TYR A 106 16.31 -6.82 -2.88
N ASN A 107 16.38 -6.57 -4.20
CA ASN A 107 16.65 -7.58 -5.23
C ASN A 107 15.74 -8.83 -5.09
N VAL A 108 14.47 -8.60 -4.78
CA VAL A 108 13.48 -9.67 -4.68
C VAL A 108 13.15 -10.12 -6.10
N ALA A 109 13.78 -11.20 -6.55
CA ALA A 109 13.32 -11.90 -7.75
C ALA A 109 11.95 -12.51 -7.44
N HIS A 110 10.88 -11.88 -7.90
CA HIS A 110 9.57 -12.51 -7.90
C HIS A 110 9.55 -13.59 -8.97
N SER A 111 9.77 -14.84 -8.57
CA SER A 111 9.08 -15.97 -9.21
C SER A 111 7.60 -15.61 -9.17
N SER A 112 7.01 -15.43 -10.35
CA SER A 112 5.60 -15.12 -10.58
C SER A 112 4.67 -15.96 -9.70
N GLU A 113 4.25 -15.45 -8.56
CA GLU A 113 2.98 -15.82 -7.97
C GLU A 113 2.08 -14.59 -8.09
N THR A 114 1.17 -14.70 -9.04
CA THR A 114 0.08 -13.78 -9.32
C THR A 114 -0.61 -13.39 -8.02
N GLU A 115 -0.28 -12.23 -7.47
CA GLU A 115 -1.11 -11.61 -6.45
C GLU A 115 -2.44 -11.24 -7.12
N ASP A 116 -3.44 -12.08 -6.87
CA ASP A 116 -4.85 -11.85 -7.16
C ASP A 116 -5.24 -10.47 -6.61
N THR A 117 -5.13 -9.46 -7.47
CA THR A 117 -5.92 -8.25 -7.36
C THR A 117 -7.36 -8.71 -7.54
N THR A 118 -8.00 -9.09 -6.43
CA THR A 118 -9.44 -9.23 -6.33
C THR A 118 -10.02 -7.82 -6.49
N THR A 119 -10.09 -7.35 -7.73
CA THR A 119 -11.17 -6.49 -8.18
C THR A 119 -12.45 -7.26 -7.90
N GLN A 120 -13.03 -7.02 -6.72
CA GLN A 120 -14.35 -7.48 -6.37
C GLN A 120 -15.33 -6.78 -7.33
N SER A 121 -15.55 -7.41 -8.49
CA SER A 121 -16.65 -7.07 -9.39
C SER A 121 -17.92 -7.11 -8.57
N ALA A 122 -18.53 -5.95 -8.38
CA ALA A 122 -19.87 -5.85 -7.83
C ALA A 122 -20.82 -6.62 -8.76
N VAL A 123 -21.23 -7.81 -8.33
CA VAL A 123 -22.38 -8.52 -8.89
C VAL A 123 -23.61 -7.71 -8.51
N THR A 124 -24.15 -6.95 -9.47
CA THR A 124 -25.51 -6.43 -9.39
C THR A 124 -26.42 -7.50 -9.99
N ASP A 125 -26.96 -8.39 -9.15
CA ASP A 125 -28.00 -9.33 -9.55
C ASP A 125 -29.32 -8.55 -9.73
N GLY A 126 -29.61 -8.20 -10.97
CA GLY A 126 -30.90 -7.65 -11.38
C GLY A 126 -31.90 -8.78 -11.47
N GLY A 127 -32.84 -8.82 -10.53
CA GLY A 127 -33.91 -9.79 -10.52
C GLY A 127 -34.79 -9.68 -11.77
N ASP A 128 -35.12 -10.83 -12.35
CA ASP A 128 -36.35 -11.07 -13.09
C ASP A 128 -36.58 -12.60 -13.14
N GLN A 129 -37.49 -13.08 -12.29
CA GLN A 129 -38.22 -14.32 -12.55
C GLN A 129 -39.68 -13.94 -12.80
N LEU A 130 -40.06 -13.98 -14.08
CA LEU A 130 -41.44 -14.18 -14.53
C LEU A 130 -41.45 -15.36 -15.50
#